data_AF-A0A9N8H6Z8-F1
#
_entry.id   AF-A0A9N8H6Z8-F1
#
_cell.length_a   1.000
_cell.length_b   1.000
_cell.length_c   1.000
_cell.angle_alpha   90.00
_cell.angle_beta   90.00
_cell.angle_gamma   90.00
#
_symmetry.space_group_name_H-M   'P 1'
#
loop_
_entity.id
_entity.type
_entity.pdbx_description
1 polymer ?
#
loop_
_entity_poly.entity_id
_entity_poly.type
_entity_poly.pdbx_seq_one_letter_code
_entity_poly.pdbx_strand_id
1 'polypeptide(L)'
;MMSTTSTSTIERVPATRSASGIRQRHTETAKKKNVTTIQPKSADKTLLEKLINSKEEPLYGHIHKVLGISCLLSFIYRFWNVFNGKGGNFGPHWGTLGFCALHLSLHLTSYIFELPPRRISHGYRIWNEFRHHALVFTSRSLLCMLVIAYEQHFHPQQAQNQPDSFWYANLAIVLATCAGADLGTRIGQGTTVAHTTIRGTTLADPFEHWFASEQQFMLTAFSLIGFDSRYTAHLSAVFVIQCNALCMTLQRRNVASQPVLTTVYGAMLVFAFWVIVYEDLEAEKALVPATFGAVAVILRMGPWHINKYLLWILLGLVWYGIQTTHIVSTYNSEFWLVAFGVSKLIALGLGLRKRAQQVDMPKNPIIYRSVIASHVILGIHILLVYVGVY
;
A
#
# COMPACT_ATOMS: atom_id res chain seq x y z
N MET A 1 17.16 -31.54 26.76
CA MET A 1 16.06 -32.41 27.27
C MET A 1 14.80 -31.55 27.25
N MET A 2 13.73 -31.78 26.49
CA MET A 2 13.20 -32.95 25.79
C MET A 2 12.85 -32.59 24.35
N SER A 3 13.13 -33.52 23.44
CA SER A 3 12.67 -33.55 22.06
C SER A 3 11.33 -34.30 22.04
N THR A 4 10.29 -33.70 21.46
CA THR A 4 9.07 -34.42 21.09
C THR A 4 8.73 -34.10 19.64
N THR A 5 9.36 -34.86 18.75
CA THR A 5 8.98 -35.03 17.35
C THR A 5 7.66 -35.81 17.29
N SER A 6 6.56 -35.13 16.96
CA SER A 6 5.30 -35.80 16.61
C SER A 6 5.30 -36.14 15.13
N THR A 7 5.56 -37.41 14.82
CA THR A 7 5.41 -38.01 13.50
C THR A 7 3.92 -38.17 13.19
N SER A 8 3.39 -37.38 12.27
CA SER A 8 2.04 -37.59 11.74
C SER A 8 2.07 -38.68 10.67
N THR A 9 1.49 -39.83 11.01
CA THR A 9 1.27 -40.95 10.11
C THR A 9 0.25 -40.55 9.04
N ILE A 10 0.69 -40.47 7.78
CA ILE A 10 -0.18 -40.30 6.62
C ILE A 10 -0.90 -41.63 6.39
N GLU A 11 -2.17 -41.67 6.77
CA GLU A 11 -3.06 -42.79 6.49
C GLU A 11 -3.40 -42.78 4.99
N ARG A 12 -2.90 -43.78 4.25
CA ARG A 12 -3.22 -43.98 2.84
C ARG A 12 -4.65 -44.47 2.72
N VAL A 13 -5.54 -43.61 2.24
CA VAL A 13 -6.89 -43.99 1.80
C VAL A 13 -6.76 -44.90 0.56
N PRO A 14 -7.37 -46.10 0.56
CA PRO A 14 -7.31 -47.00 -0.59
C PRO A 14 -8.17 -46.48 -1.75
N ALA A 15 -7.59 -46.54 -2.95
CA ALA A 15 -8.27 -46.22 -4.20
C ALA A 15 -9.34 -47.28 -4.52
N THR A 16 -10.60 -46.97 -4.24
CA THR A 16 -11.75 -47.73 -4.73
C THR A 16 -12.01 -47.38 -6.20
N ARG A 17 -11.51 -48.24 -7.09
CA ARG A 17 -11.98 -48.36 -8.48
C ARG A 17 -13.45 -48.81 -8.45
N SER A 18 -14.37 -47.87 -8.67
CA SER A 18 -15.75 -48.19 -9.06
C SER A 18 -15.91 -47.95 -10.55
N ALA A 19 -15.79 -49.03 -11.31
CA ALA A 19 -16.28 -49.10 -12.67
C ALA A 19 -17.82 -49.19 -12.63
N SER A 20 -18.51 -48.16 -13.10
CA SER A 20 -19.91 -48.26 -13.49
C SER A 20 -20.13 -47.43 -14.74
N GLY A 21 -20.30 -48.12 -15.86
CA GLY A 21 -20.63 -47.52 -17.14
C GLY A 21 -21.95 -46.77 -17.06
N ILE A 22 -21.89 -45.47 -17.37
CA ILE A 22 -23.07 -44.65 -17.59
C ILE A 22 -23.03 -44.17 -19.05
N ARG A 23 -23.68 -44.99 -19.87
CA ARG A 23 -24.54 -44.63 -21.01
C ARG A 23 -24.38 -43.18 -21.51
N GLN A 24 -23.57 -43.00 -22.55
CA GLN A 24 -23.55 -41.78 -23.36
C GLN A 24 -24.91 -41.62 -24.05
N ARG A 25 -25.77 -40.77 -23.49
CA ARG A 25 -26.98 -40.30 -24.15
C ARG A 25 -26.58 -39.09 -25.00
N HIS A 26 -26.37 -39.32 -26.29
CA HIS A 26 -26.31 -38.27 -27.29
C HIS A 26 -27.66 -37.58 -27.35
N THR A 27 -27.86 -36.54 -26.54
CA THR A 27 -28.90 -35.54 -26.77
C THR A 27 -28.37 -34.54 -27.78
N GLU A 28 -28.76 -34.71 -29.03
CA GLU A 28 -28.74 -33.66 -30.06
C GLU A 28 -29.65 -32.51 -29.60
N THR A 29 -29.14 -31.61 -28.78
CA THR A 29 -29.80 -30.34 -28.51
C THR A 29 -29.64 -29.46 -29.75
N ALA A 30 -30.74 -29.34 -30.49
CA ALA A 30 -30.93 -28.43 -31.60
C ALA A 30 -30.35 -27.04 -31.25
N LYS A 31 -29.32 -26.65 -32.02
CA LYS A 31 -28.61 -25.38 -31.93
C LYS A 31 -29.57 -24.25 -32.34
N LYS A 32 -30.39 -23.76 -31.40
CA LYS A 32 -31.21 -22.55 -31.59
C LYS A 32 -30.25 -21.43 -32.01
N LYS A 33 -30.37 -21.01 -33.27
CA LYS A 33 -29.67 -19.86 -33.84
C LYS A 33 -30.18 -18.64 -33.09
N ASN A 34 -29.50 -18.25 -32.01
CA ASN A 34 -29.79 -17.02 -31.29
C ASN A 34 -29.59 -15.89 -32.29
N VAL A 35 -30.70 -15.32 -32.75
CA VAL A 35 -30.72 -14.09 -33.53
C VAL A 35 -30.16 -13.02 -32.61
N THR A 36 -28.88 -12.70 -32.80
CA THR A 36 -28.22 -11.62 -32.10
C THR A 36 -28.89 -10.33 -32.55
N THR A 37 -29.88 -9.86 -31.79
CA THR A 37 -30.45 -8.53 -31.98
C THR A 37 -29.30 -7.54 -31.85
N ILE A 38 -28.87 -6.97 -32.97
CA ILE A 38 -27.84 -5.94 -33.02
C ILE A 38 -28.46 -4.71 -32.35
N GLN A 39 -28.26 -4.59 -31.03
CA GLN A 39 -28.59 -3.37 -30.31
C GLN A 39 -27.84 -2.22 -30.98
N PRO A 40 -28.51 -1.12 -31.34
CA PRO A 40 -27.86 0.02 -31.97
C PRO A 40 -26.71 0.50 -31.08
N LYS A 41 -25.52 0.67 -31.68
CA LYS A 41 -24.34 1.25 -31.02
C LYS A 41 -24.77 2.59 -30.45
N SER A 42 -25.00 2.66 -29.14
CA SER A 42 -25.25 3.93 -28.46
C SER A 42 -24.08 4.85 -28.76
N ALA A 43 -24.35 6.09 -29.18
CA ALA A 43 -23.32 7.08 -29.46
C ALA A 43 -22.28 7.10 -28.32
N ASP A 44 -21.01 6.98 -28.68
CA ASP A 44 -19.92 6.92 -27.71
C ASP A 44 -19.88 8.24 -26.93
N LYS A 45 -20.28 8.18 -25.66
CA LYS A 45 -20.21 9.33 -24.75
C LYS A 45 -18.80 9.90 -24.72
N THR A 46 -18.70 11.23 -24.73
CA THR A 46 -17.42 11.92 -24.62
C THR A 46 -16.71 11.54 -23.31
N LEU A 47 -15.38 11.66 -23.26
CA LEU A 47 -14.61 11.40 -22.03
C LEU A 47 -15.09 12.28 -20.87
N LEU A 48 -15.43 13.55 -21.17
CA LEU A 48 -15.96 14.49 -20.19
C LEU A 48 -17.31 14.03 -19.64
N GLU A 49 -18.24 13.59 -20.50
CA GLU A 49 -19.51 13.01 -20.05
C GLU A 49 -19.33 11.77 -19.17
N LYS A 50 -18.36 10.91 -19.48
CA LYS A 50 -18.06 9.72 -18.67
C LYS A 50 -17.54 10.07 -17.27
N LEU A 51 -16.86 11.20 -17.13
CA LEU A 51 -16.32 11.71 -15.86
C LEU A 51 -17.38 12.49 -15.06
N ILE A 52 -18.20 13.30 -15.74
CA ILE A 52 -19.18 14.16 -15.10
C ILE A 52 -20.45 13.38 -14.73
N ASN A 53 -20.93 12.47 -15.57
CA ASN A 53 -22.23 11.85 -15.37
C ASN A 53 -22.09 10.47 -14.72
N SER A 54 -22.47 10.36 -13.44
CA SER A 54 -22.81 9.07 -12.84
C SER A 54 -24.28 9.02 -12.45
N LYS A 55 -24.88 7.82 -12.59
CA LYS A 55 -26.31 7.62 -12.32
C LYS A 55 -26.69 7.86 -10.86
N GLU A 56 -25.75 7.59 -9.95
CA GLU A 56 -25.94 7.67 -8.50
C GLU A 56 -25.70 9.09 -7.96
N GLU A 57 -24.97 9.96 -8.68
CA GLU A 57 -24.53 11.26 -8.16
C GLU A 57 -25.63 12.32 -7.93
N PRO A 58 -26.66 12.46 -8.79
CA PRO A 58 -27.72 13.45 -8.57
C PRO A 58 -28.48 13.25 -7.25
N LEU A 59 -28.55 12.00 -6.74
CA LEU A 59 -29.21 11.66 -5.48
C LEU A 59 -28.46 12.21 -4.26
N TYR A 60 -27.14 12.39 -4.36
CA TYR A 60 -26.27 12.79 -3.25
C TYR A 60 -25.54 14.12 -3.51
N GLY A 61 -26.06 14.93 -4.42
CA GLY A 61 -25.57 16.30 -4.68
C GLY A 61 -24.10 16.38 -5.12
N HIS A 62 -23.58 15.34 -5.78
CA HIS A 62 -22.17 15.27 -6.23
C HIS A 62 -21.11 15.43 -5.12
N ILE A 63 -21.46 15.22 -3.84
CA ILE A 63 -20.58 15.50 -2.69
C ILE A 63 -19.21 14.82 -2.79
N HIS A 64 -19.17 13.54 -3.19
CA HIS A 64 -17.92 12.79 -3.32
C HIS A 64 -16.99 13.38 -4.39
N LYS A 65 -17.55 13.91 -5.48
CA LYS A 65 -16.77 14.53 -6.56
C LYS A 65 -16.18 15.87 -6.11
N VAL A 66 -16.97 16.69 -5.41
CA VAL A 66 -16.50 17.94 -4.82
C VAL A 66 -15.36 17.65 -3.84
N LEU A 67 -15.55 16.70 -2.91
CA LEU A 67 -14.49 16.25 -1.99
C LEU A 67 -13.25 15.74 -2.72
N GLY A 68 -13.43 15.00 -3.83
CA GLY A 68 -12.33 14.49 -4.64
C GLY A 68 -11.50 15.60 -5.26
N ILE A 69 -12.16 16.60 -5.86
CA ILE A 69 -11.48 17.79 -6.41
C ILE A 69 -10.79 18.58 -5.30
N SER A 70 -11.47 18.80 -4.16
CA SER A 70 -10.86 19.47 -3.00
C SER A 70 -9.62 18.74 -2.47
N CYS A 71 -9.64 17.41 -2.41
CA CYS A 71 -8.47 16.60 -2.02
C CYS A 71 -7.32 16.74 -3.03
N LEU A 72 -7.61 16.77 -4.34
CA LEU A 72 -6.58 16.98 -5.38
C LEU A 72 -5.93 18.37 -5.25
N LEU A 73 -6.73 19.42 -5.08
CA LEU A 73 -6.23 20.78 -4.85
C LEU A 73 -5.42 20.86 -3.54
N SER A 74 -5.88 20.17 -2.50
CA SER A 74 -5.16 20.02 -1.23
C SER A 74 -3.79 19.40 -1.47
N PHE A 75 -3.67 18.28 -2.20
CA PHE A 75 -2.37 17.67 -2.51
C PHE A 75 -1.45 18.62 -3.27
N ILE A 76 -1.94 19.31 -4.31
CA ILE A 76 -1.15 20.28 -5.08
C ILE A 76 -0.59 21.36 -4.15
N TYR A 77 -1.46 21.96 -3.33
CA TYR A 77 -1.07 22.97 -2.35
C TYR A 77 -0.04 22.44 -1.34
N ARG A 78 -0.25 21.24 -0.79
CA ARG A 78 0.62 20.66 0.23
C ARG A 78 1.99 20.28 -0.35
N PHE A 79 2.06 19.59 -1.48
CA PHE A 79 3.34 19.27 -2.12
C PHE A 79 4.09 20.52 -2.58
N TRP A 80 3.39 21.55 -3.09
CA TRP A 80 4.02 22.84 -3.37
C TRP A 80 4.70 23.44 -2.13
N ASN A 81 4.06 23.37 -0.96
CA ASN A 81 4.67 23.84 0.28
C ASN A 81 5.82 22.94 0.77
N VAL A 82 5.77 21.62 0.54
CA VAL A 82 6.92 20.71 0.81
C VAL A 82 8.15 21.17 0.03
N PHE A 83 8.03 21.35 -1.29
CA PHE A 83 9.17 21.73 -2.14
C PHE A 83 9.67 23.18 -1.93
N ASN A 84 8.93 24.00 -1.18
CA ASN A 84 9.35 25.34 -0.76
C ASN A 84 9.91 25.36 0.68
N GLY A 85 10.25 24.20 1.25
CA GLY A 85 10.81 24.09 2.61
C GLY A 85 9.82 24.41 3.73
N LYS A 86 8.51 24.38 3.47
CA LYS A 86 7.47 24.70 4.46
C LYS A 86 6.82 23.44 5.07
N GLY A 87 7.39 22.26 4.86
CA GLY A 87 6.88 21.00 5.41
C GLY A 87 5.40 20.73 5.08
N GLY A 88 4.96 21.13 3.90
CA GLY A 88 3.55 21.02 3.47
C GLY A 88 2.58 21.99 4.16
N ASN A 89 3.07 22.97 4.92
CA ASN A 89 2.27 23.87 5.78
C ASN A 89 1.43 23.09 6.81
N PHE A 90 1.98 22.01 7.33
CA PHE A 90 1.41 21.27 8.44
C PHE A 90 1.97 21.77 9.77
N GLY A 91 1.21 21.53 10.84
CA GLY A 91 1.56 21.93 12.20
C GLY A 91 0.40 21.75 13.17
N PRO A 92 0.55 22.18 14.44
CA PRO A 92 -0.46 22.06 15.49
C PRO A 92 -1.57 23.12 15.34
N HIS A 93 -2.19 23.18 14.17
CA HIS A 93 -3.22 24.17 13.81
C HIS A 93 -4.39 23.55 13.04
N TRP A 94 -5.50 24.27 12.95
CA TRP A 94 -6.73 23.84 12.28
C TRP A 94 -6.56 23.37 10.83
N GLY A 95 -5.58 23.90 10.10
CA GLY A 95 -5.27 23.44 8.74
C GLY A 95 -4.91 21.94 8.62
N THR A 96 -4.25 21.36 9.63
CA THR A 96 -3.90 19.94 9.67
C THR A 96 -5.11 19.08 9.97
N LEU A 97 -5.95 19.52 10.92
CA LEU A 97 -7.23 18.88 11.23
C LEU A 97 -8.18 18.91 10.05
N GLY A 98 -8.28 20.07 9.37
CA GLY A 98 -9.07 20.24 8.16
C GLY A 98 -8.61 19.34 7.03
N PHE A 99 -7.29 19.18 6.84
CA PHE A 99 -6.73 18.20 5.91
C PHE A 99 -7.18 16.78 6.27
N CYS A 100 -6.99 16.35 7.53
CA CYS A 100 -7.37 15.00 7.96
C CYS A 100 -8.88 14.74 7.76
N ALA A 101 -9.72 15.70 8.16
CA ALA A 101 -11.17 15.61 8.00
C ALA A 101 -11.58 15.53 6.53
N LEU A 102 -10.99 16.36 5.66
CA LEU A 102 -11.26 16.37 4.22
C LEU A 102 -10.92 15.00 3.58
N HIS A 103 -9.72 14.50 3.81
CA HIS A 103 -9.25 13.26 3.21
C HIS A 103 -9.96 12.02 3.78
N LEU A 104 -10.34 12.02 5.07
CA LEU A 104 -11.18 10.97 5.64
C LEU A 104 -12.60 10.99 5.06
N SER A 105 -13.21 12.17 4.93
CA SER A 105 -14.55 12.34 4.37
C SER A 105 -14.65 11.84 2.93
N LEU A 106 -13.59 12.04 2.13
CA LEU A 106 -13.53 11.46 0.78
C LEU A 106 -13.66 9.93 0.80
N HIS A 107 -12.96 9.25 1.72
CA HIS A 107 -13.09 7.79 1.84
C HIS A 107 -14.45 7.35 2.36
N LEU A 108 -14.99 8.04 3.37
CA LEU A 108 -16.30 7.70 3.94
C LEU A 108 -17.42 7.87 2.90
N THR A 109 -17.39 8.94 2.12
CA THR A 109 -18.36 9.16 1.04
C THR A 109 -18.22 8.17 -0.13
N SER A 110 -17.12 7.42 -0.24
CA SER A 110 -16.99 6.35 -1.25
C SER A 110 -17.91 5.15 -1.01
N TYR A 111 -18.49 5.04 0.20
CA TYR A 111 -19.46 3.99 0.54
C TYR A 111 -20.87 4.26 0.04
N ILE A 112 -21.13 5.47 -0.44
CA ILE A 112 -22.39 5.83 -1.11
C ILE A 112 -22.55 5.02 -2.40
N PHE A 113 -21.44 4.67 -3.07
CA PHE A 113 -21.49 3.96 -4.34
C PHE A 113 -21.60 2.46 -4.17
N GLU A 114 -22.49 1.86 -4.95
CA GLU A 114 -22.58 0.40 -5.05
C GLU A 114 -21.43 -0.13 -5.93
N LEU A 115 -20.67 -1.07 -5.36
CA LEU A 115 -19.62 -1.80 -6.05
C LEU A 115 -20.10 -3.21 -6.37
N PRO A 116 -19.72 -3.79 -7.52
CA PRO A 116 -20.00 -5.18 -7.80
C PRO A 116 -19.48 -6.08 -6.67
N PRO A 117 -20.27 -7.06 -6.20
CA PRO A 117 -19.88 -7.92 -5.09
C PRO A 117 -18.74 -8.88 -5.46
N ARG A 118 -18.63 -9.22 -6.76
CA ARG A 118 -17.59 -10.09 -7.28
C ARG A 118 -16.55 -9.31 -8.06
N ARG A 119 -15.30 -9.63 -7.76
CA ARG A 119 -14.15 -9.16 -8.53
C ARG A 119 -14.13 -9.83 -9.91
N ILE A 120 -13.88 -9.03 -10.94
CA ILE A 120 -13.62 -9.55 -12.29
C ILE A 120 -12.17 -10.04 -12.31
N SER A 121 -11.92 -11.25 -12.81
CA SER A 121 -10.58 -11.87 -12.86
C SER A 121 -9.54 -11.00 -13.58
N HIS A 122 -9.97 -10.30 -14.62
CA HIS A 122 -9.15 -9.39 -15.42
C HIS A 122 -9.59 -7.94 -15.15
N GLY A 123 -8.90 -7.24 -14.25
CA GLY A 123 -9.12 -5.80 -14.15
C GLY A 123 -8.50 -5.11 -12.95
N TYR A 124 -7.87 -3.97 -13.26
CA TYR A 124 -7.47 -2.91 -12.33
C TYR A 124 -8.67 -2.01 -11.97
N ARG A 125 -9.78 -2.61 -11.54
CA ARG A 125 -11.05 -1.93 -11.26
C ARG A 125 -11.32 -1.97 -9.77
N ILE A 126 -11.83 -0.88 -9.19
CA ILE A 126 -12.14 -0.78 -7.75
C ILE A 126 -13.16 -1.86 -7.32
N TRP A 127 -12.91 -2.48 -6.16
CA TRP A 127 -13.76 -3.53 -5.56
C TRP A 127 -13.90 -3.33 -4.05
N ASN A 128 -14.82 -4.07 -3.43
CA ASN A 128 -15.22 -3.83 -2.03
C ASN A 128 -14.07 -4.01 -1.03
N GLU A 129 -13.30 -5.10 -1.11
CA GLU A 129 -12.12 -5.31 -0.24
C GLU A 129 -11.09 -4.18 -0.39
N PHE A 130 -10.76 -3.77 -1.62
CA PHE A 130 -9.83 -2.64 -1.82
C PHE A 130 -10.36 -1.35 -1.18
N ARG A 131 -11.66 -1.07 -1.27
CA ARG A 131 -12.28 0.10 -0.62
C ARG A 131 -12.08 0.09 0.90
N HIS A 132 -12.27 -1.07 1.54
CA HIS A 132 -12.03 -1.22 2.98
C HIS A 132 -10.55 -1.04 3.34
N HIS A 133 -9.63 -1.65 2.57
CA HIS A 133 -8.20 -1.49 2.77
C HIS A 133 -7.75 -0.04 2.60
N ALA A 134 -8.23 0.64 1.57
CA ALA A 134 -7.91 2.04 1.30
C ALA A 134 -8.37 2.94 2.46
N LEU A 135 -9.56 2.70 3.01
CA LEU A 135 -10.02 3.41 4.22
C LEU A 135 -9.05 3.18 5.39
N VAL A 136 -8.75 1.92 5.72
CA VAL A 136 -7.88 1.58 6.86
C VAL A 136 -6.47 2.17 6.72
N PHE A 137 -5.84 2.05 5.55
CA PHE A 137 -4.50 2.56 5.33
C PHE A 137 -4.43 4.09 5.28
N THR A 138 -5.47 4.76 4.78
CA THR A 138 -5.58 6.22 4.86
C THR A 138 -5.80 6.65 6.30
N SER A 139 -6.73 6.03 7.03
CA SER A 139 -6.98 6.33 8.45
C SER A 139 -5.72 6.18 9.30
N ARG A 140 -4.91 5.14 9.08
CA ARG A 140 -3.60 5.00 9.74
C ARG A 140 -2.74 6.24 9.57
N SER A 141 -2.56 6.69 8.32
CA SER A 141 -1.67 7.80 7.99
C SER A 141 -2.20 9.11 8.58
N LEU A 142 -3.51 9.33 8.52
CA LEU A 142 -4.17 10.49 9.13
C LEU A 142 -4.06 10.47 10.67
N LEU A 143 -4.22 9.30 11.30
CA LEU A 143 -4.04 9.16 12.76
C LEU A 143 -2.60 9.46 13.18
N CYS A 144 -1.60 9.00 12.42
CA CYS A 144 -0.20 9.34 12.70
C CYS A 144 0.03 10.86 12.57
N MET A 145 -0.54 11.52 11.56
CA MET A 145 -0.50 12.98 11.45
C MET A 145 -1.15 13.67 12.64
N LEU A 146 -2.25 13.14 13.19
CA LEU A 146 -2.89 13.68 14.38
C LEU A 146 -2.03 13.48 15.65
N VAL A 147 -1.32 12.35 15.77
CA VAL A 147 -0.35 12.13 16.86
C VAL A 147 0.77 13.16 16.77
N ILE A 148 1.35 13.37 15.59
CA ILE A 148 2.40 14.39 15.38
C ILE A 148 1.89 15.78 15.74
N ALA A 149 0.67 16.14 15.31
CA ALA A 149 0.06 17.43 15.63
C ALA A 149 -0.20 17.59 17.14
N TYR A 150 -0.61 16.52 17.82
CA TYR A 150 -0.81 16.49 19.26
C TYR A 150 0.51 16.67 20.02
N GLU A 151 1.56 15.94 19.64
CA GLU A 151 2.90 16.07 20.20
C GLU A 151 3.44 17.49 20.09
N GLN A 152 3.33 18.10 18.91
CA GLN A 152 3.75 19.47 18.66
C GLN A 152 2.96 20.50 19.48
N HIS A 153 1.68 20.26 19.72
CA HIS A 153 0.82 21.20 20.45
C HIS A 153 1.05 21.14 21.96
N PHE A 154 1.03 19.94 22.55
CA PHE A 154 1.03 19.76 24.00
C PHE A 154 2.43 19.52 24.58
N HIS A 155 3.38 19.06 23.77
CA HIS A 155 4.73 18.73 24.21
C HIS A 155 5.81 19.36 23.32
N PRO A 156 5.80 20.68 23.05
CA PRO A 156 6.70 21.32 22.08
C PRO A 156 8.19 21.15 22.42
N GLN A 157 8.55 21.21 23.71
CA GLN A 157 9.93 20.99 24.16
C GLN A 157 10.38 19.53 23.95
N GLN A 158 9.46 18.58 24.12
CA GLN A 158 9.76 17.17 23.88
C GLN A 158 9.79 16.88 22.38
N ALA A 159 8.91 17.49 21.59
CA ALA A 159 8.92 17.38 20.13
C ALA A 159 10.22 17.89 19.51
N GLN A 160 10.93 18.83 20.17
CA GLN A 160 12.24 19.31 19.73
C GLN A 160 13.39 18.38 20.17
N ASN A 161 13.36 17.87 21.40
CA ASN A 161 14.51 17.16 21.99
C ASN A 161 14.41 15.62 21.92
N GLN A 162 13.19 15.07 21.91
CA GLN A 162 12.88 13.63 21.83
C GLN A 162 11.57 13.40 21.06
N PRO A 163 11.57 13.68 19.74
CA PRO A 163 10.36 13.69 18.89
C PRO A 163 9.54 12.39 18.75
N ASP A 164 9.88 11.28 19.42
CA ASP A 164 9.16 10.00 19.29
C ASP A 164 8.59 9.50 20.65
N SER A 165 8.15 10.43 21.50
CA SER A 165 7.62 10.13 22.84
C SER A 165 6.43 9.17 22.84
N PHE A 166 5.60 9.20 21.79
CA PHE A 166 4.36 8.43 21.73
C PHE A 166 4.49 7.16 20.87
N TRP A 167 5.64 6.48 20.93
CA TRP A 167 5.88 5.21 20.22
C TRP A 167 4.78 4.15 20.48
N TYR A 168 4.18 4.14 21.67
CA TYR A 168 3.10 3.21 22.01
C TYR A 168 1.79 3.51 21.25
N ALA A 169 1.50 4.79 20.99
CA ALA A 169 0.36 5.20 20.17
C ALA A 169 0.60 4.79 18.70
N ASN A 170 1.81 4.99 18.20
CA ASN A 170 2.24 4.55 16.87
C ASN A 170 2.13 3.03 16.71
N LEU A 171 2.60 2.26 17.68
CA LEU A 171 2.45 0.81 17.70
C LEU A 171 0.96 0.39 17.72
N ALA A 172 0.14 1.04 18.55
CA ALA A 172 -1.29 0.78 18.61
C ALA A 172 -1.97 1.06 17.25
N ILE A 173 -1.62 2.16 16.58
CA ILE A 173 -2.10 2.51 15.24
C ILE A 173 -1.69 1.44 14.21
N VAL A 174 -0.44 0.96 14.24
CA VAL A 174 0.06 -0.10 13.34
C VAL A 174 -0.70 -1.43 13.56
N LEU A 175 -0.92 -1.83 14.81
CA LEU A 175 -1.66 -3.05 15.13
C LEU A 175 -3.14 -2.94 14.78
N ALA A 176 -3.76 -1.79 15.06
CA ALA A 176 -5.13 -1.49 14.65
C ALA A 176 -5.27 -1.52 13.12
N THR A 177 -4.27 -1.03 12.38
CA THR A 177 -4.22 -1.12 10.92
C THR A 177 -4.18 -2.58 10.46
N CYS A 178 -3.35 -3.42 11.10
CA CYS A 178 -3.26 -4.84 10.78
C CYS A 178 -4.60 -5.56 10.97
N ALA A 179 -5.29 -5.26 12.08
CA ALA A 179 -6.61 -5.78 12.41
C ALA A 179 -7.69 -5.26 11.45
N GLY A 180 -7.70 -3.96 11.18
CA GLY A 180 -8.62 -3.33 10.23
C GLY A 180 -8.49 -3.89 8.82
N ALA A 181 -7.26 -4.16 8.37
CA ALA A 181 -7.02 -4.78 7.06
C ALA A 181 -7.54 -6.23 7.00
N ASP A 182 -7.36 -7.03 8.06
CA ASP A 182 -7.93 -8.38 8.13
C ASP A 182 -9.45 -8.35 8.13
N LEU A 183 -10.06 -7.42 8.88
CA LEU A 183 -11.50 -7.24 8.89
C LEU A 183 -12.02 -6.81 7.51
N GLY A 184 -11.35 -5.85 6.86
CA GLY A 184 -11.69 -5.41 5.51
C GLY A 184 -11.61 -6.55 4.48
N THR A 185 -10.63 -7.44 4.64
CA THR A 185 -10.53 -8.67 3.83
C THR A 185 -11.70 -9.63 4.11
N ARG A 186 -12.03 -9.89 5.38
CA ARG A 186 -13.16 -10.77 5.75
C ARG A 186 -14.50 -10.26 5.21
N ILE A 187 -14.73 -8.94 5.32
CA ILE A 187 -15.95 -8.30 4.80
C ILE A 187 -15.97 -8.29 3.27
N GLY A 188 -14.81 -8.04 2.64
CA GLY A 188 -14.74 -7.77 1.21
C GLY A 188 -14.67 -9.01 0.30
N GLN A 189 -14.25 -10.18 0.79
CA GLN A 189 -14.05 -11.38 -0.04
C GLN A 189 -15.30 -12.23 -0.26
N GLY A 190 -16.34 -12.12 0.59
CA GLY A 190 -17.47 -13.05 0.55
C GLY A 190 -17.03 -14.51 0.71
N THR A 191 -17.83 -15.48 0.22
CA THR A 191 -17.59 -16.93 0.37
C THR A 191 -16.67 -17.55 -0.69
N THR A 192 -16.15 -16.79 -1.65
CA THR A 192 -15.33 -17.32 -2.75
C THR A 192 -13.86 -16.95 -2.61
N VAL A 193 -13.00 -17.97 -2.59
CA VAL A 193 -11.55 -17.89 -2.33
C VAL A 193 -10.78 -17.26 -3.50
N ALA A 194 -9.69 -16.59 -3.13
CA ALA A 194 -8.54 -16.15 -3.93
C ALA A 194 -8.70 -14.80 -4.66
N HIS A 195 -8.37 -13.70 -3.98
CA HIS A 195 -7.03 -13.08 -4.00
C HIS A 195 -7.08 -11.74 -3.21
N THR A 196 -6.24 -11.63 -2.17
CA THR A 196 -6.57 -10.83 -0.98
C THR A 196 -6.15 -9.36 -0.94
N THR A 197 -5.57 -8.82 -2.01
CA THR A 197 -5.05 -7.42 -2.07
C THR A 197 -4.80 -7.00 -3.52
N ILE A 198 -4.22 -5.81 -3.75
CA ILE A 198 -3.60 -5.43 -5.03
C ILE A 198 -2.59 -6.49 -5.53
N ARG A 199 -2.09 -7.37 -4.64
CA ARG A 199 -1.27 -8.55 -5.00
C ARG A 199 -2.01 -9.60 -5.83
N GLY A 200 -3.33 -9.52 -5.86
CA GLY A 200 -4.16 -10.30 -6.78
C GLY A 200 -4.43 -9.57 -8.08
N THR A 201 -4.14 -8.27 -8.18
CA THR A 201 -4.23 -7.56 -9.46
C THR A 201 -3.13 -8.07 -10.35
N THR A 202 -3.40 -7.97 -11.64
CA THR A 202 -2.61 -8.38 -12.80
C THR A 202 -1.22 -7.74 -12.91
N LEU A 203 -0.58 -7.39 -11.79
CA LEU A 203 0.88 -7.37 -11.72
C LEU A 203 1.33 -8.79 -12.09
N ALA A 204 1.81 -8.93 -13.32
CA ALA A 204 2.19 -10.21 -13.86
C ALA A 204 3.52 -10.68 -13.27
N ASP A 205 4.34 -9.78 -12.72
CA ASP A 205 5.68 -10.13 -12.24
C ASP A 205 5.69 -10.32 -10.71
N PRO A 206 6.18 -11.46 -10.18
CA PRO A 206 6.35 -11.70 -8.74
C PRO A 206 7.23 -10.66 -8.05
N PHE A 207 8.17 -10.06 -8.80
CA PHE A 207 9.02 -9.02 -8.30
C PHE A 207 8.28 -7.70 -8.11
N GLU A 208 7.32 -7.37 -8.97
CA GLU A 208 6.43 -6.21 -8.78
C GLU A 208 5.60 -6.38 -7.51
N HIS A 209 5.09 -7.59 -7.26
CA HIS A 209 4.39 -7.92 -6.00
C HIS A 209 5.29 -7.77 -4.78
N TRP A 210 6.53 -8.25 -4.89
CA TRP A 210 7.52 -8.09 -3.83
C TRP A 210 7.77 -6.62 -3.54
N PHE A 211 8.06 -5.82 -4.57
CA PHE A 211 8.32 -4.39 -4.45
C PHE A 211 7.14 -3.63 -3.85
N ALA A 212 5.93 -3.83 -4.38
CA ALA A 212 4.75 -3.16 -3.84
C ALA A 212 4.51 -3.52 -2.37
N SER A 213 4.78 -4.78 -1.99
CA SER A 213 4.70 -5.21 -0.60
C SER A 213 5.78 -4.54 0.25
N GLU A 214 7.00 -4.46 -0.26
CA GLU A 214 8.13 -3.80 0.39
C GLU A 214 7.83 -2.34 0.72
N GLN A 215 7.25 -1.59 -0.23
CA GLN A 215 6.82 -0.21 0.00
C GLN A 215 5.76 -0.10 1.11
N GLN A 216 4.84 -1.06 1.20
CA GLN A 216 3.85 -1.11 2.30
C GLN A 216 4.50 -1.37 3.66
N PHE A 217 5.47 -2.28 3.74
CA PHE A 217 6.23 -2.54 4.97
C PHE A 217 7.07 -1.32 5.37
N MET A 218 7.79 -0.70 4.44
CA MET A 218 8.53 0.54 4.71
C MET A 218 7.61 1.61 5.28
N LEU A 219 6.50 1.92 4.61
CA LEU A 219 5.56 2.92 5.10
C LEU A 219 4.94 2.55 6.47
N THR A 220 4.81 1.26 6.78
CA THR A 220 4.35 0.81 8.11
C THR A 220 5.42 0.99 9.18
N ALA A 221 6.69 0.76 8.84
CA ALA A 221 7.81 1.10 9.70
C ALA A 221 7.91 2.62 9.94
N PHE A 222 7.70 3.46 8.93
CA PHE A 222 7.59 4.92 9.12
C PHE A 222 6.48 5.29 10.12
N SER A 223 5.35 4.58 10.09
CA SER A 223 4.26 4.82 11.06
C SER A 223 4.57 4.30 12.46
N LEU A 224 5.40 3.27 12.60
CA LEU A 224 5.80 2.71 13.88
C LEU A 224 6.83 3.60 14.58
N ILE A 225 7.86 3.98 13.83
CA ILE A 225 9.01 4.72 14.34
C ILE A 225 8.62 6.18 14.61
N GLY A 226 7.85 6.78 13.70
CA GLY A 226 7.65 8.21 13.67
C GLY A 226 8.61 8.89 12.70
N PHE A 227 8.30 10.14 12.35
CA PHE A 227 9.17 11.03 11.60
C PHE A 227 9.02 12.41 12.24
N ASP A 228 10.06 12.87 12.94
CA ASP A 228 10.06 14.08 13.78
C ASP A 228 9.29 15.23 13.16
N SER A 229 8.10 15.53 13.67
CA SER A 229 7.34 16.69 13.23
C SER A 229 7.00 16.75 11.72
N ARG A 230 7.34 15.71 10.94
CA ARG A 230 7.27 15.71 9.48
C ARG A 230 6.09 14.86 9.03
N TYR A 231 5.09 15.55 8.54
CA TYR A 231 3.84 14.99 8.03
C TYR A 231 3.99 14.34 6.64
N THR A 232 5.12 14.57 5.98
CA THR A 232 5.30 14.36 4.54
C THR A 232 5.23 12.89 4.12
N ALA A 233 5.76 11.95 4.91
CA ALA A 233 5.62 10.52 4.62
C ALA A 233 4.15 10.07 4.63
N HIS A 234 3.37 10.59 5.57
CA HIS A 234 1.93 10.32 5.67
C HIS A 234 1.12 11.03 4.60
N LEU A 235 1.48 12.28 4.23
CA LEU A 235 0.91 12.96 3.06
C LEU A 235 1.09 12.12 1.79
N SER A 236 2.31 11.68 1.52
CA SER A 236 2.67 10.84 0.37
C SER A 236 1.89 9.52 0.36
N ALA A 237 1.70 8.90 1.53
CA ALA A 237 0.88 7.70 1.66
C ALA A 237 -0.58 7.95 1.27
N VAL A 238 -1.20 8.99 1.83
CA VAL A 238 -2.61 9.34 1.55
C VAL A 238 -2.78 9.68 0.07
N PHE A 239 -1.82 10.40 -0.52
CA PHE A 239 -1.77 10.68 -1.96
C PHE A 239 -1.80 9.39 -2.79
N VAL A 240 -0.85 8.48 -2.56
CA VAL A 240 -0.76 7.22 -3.32
C VAL A 240 -2.04 6.40 -3.18
N ILE A 241 -2.60 6.28 -1.97
CA ILE A 241 -3.80 5.48 -1.71
C ILE A 241 -5.01 6.06 -2.44
N GLN A 242 -5.26 7.36 -2.30
CA GLN A 242 -6.44 8.01 -2.87
C GLN A 242 -6.37 8.15 -4.38
N CYS A 243 -5.22 8.57 -4.92
CA CYS A 243 -5.04 8.67 -6.37
C CYS A 243 -5.06 7.28 -7.03
N ASN A 244 -4.64 6.22 -6.34
CA ASN A 244 -4.82 4.87 -6.83
C ASN A 244 -6.31 4.46 -6.87
N ALA A 245 -7.09 4.78 -5.84
CA ALA A 245 -8.54 4.57 -5.85
C ALA A 245 -9.24 5.33 -7.00
N LEU A 246 -8.79 6.55 -7.28
CA LEU A 246 -9.21 7.33 -8.45
C LEU A 246 -8.87 6.61 -9.76
N CYS A 247 -7.63 6.14 -9.93
CA CYS A 247 -7.19 5.37 -11.11
C CYS A 247 -8.08 4.14 -11.34
N MET A 248 -8.34 3.36 -10.29
CA MET A 248 -9.22 2.19 -10.38
C MET A 248 -10.68 2.55 -10.73
N THR A 249 -11.12 3.75 -10.38
CA THR A 249 -12.43 4.30 -10.77
C THR A 249 -12.44 4.72 -12.25
N LEU A 250 -11.36 5.33 -12.74
CA LEU A 250 -11.19 5.63 -14.17
C LEU A 250 -11.22 4.36 -15.03
N GLN A 251 -10.60 3.26 -14.57
CA GLN A 251 -10.72 1.96 -15.22
C GLN A 251 -12.16 1.45 -15.23
N ARG A 252 -12.90 1.60 -14.12
CA ARG A 252 -14.32 1.21 -14.04
C ARG A 252 -15.15 1.93 -15.09
N ARG A 253 -14.84 3.20 -15.36
CA ARG A 253 -15.50 4.05 -16.35
C ARG A 253 -14.98 3.86 -17.78
N ASN A 254 -14.04 2.95 -17.99
CA ASN A 254 -13.35 2.74 -19.27
C ASN A 254 -12.75 4.05 -19.84
N VAL A 255 -12.19 4.89 -18.96
CA VAL A 255 -11.52 6.15 -19.35
C VAL A 255 -10.06 5.91 -19.74
N ALA A 256 -9.39 4.99 -19.03
CA ALA A 256 -8.01 4.60 -19.30
C ALA A 256 -7.88 3.07 -19.27
N SER A 257 -6.82 2.56 -19.90
CA SER A 257 -6.49 1.14 -19.90
C SER A 257 -5.68 0.74 -18.68
N GLN A 258 -5.73 -0.55 -18.32
CA GLN A 258 -5.04 -1.07 -17.15
C GLN A 258 -3.53 -0.83 -17.17
N PRO A 259 -2.79 -1.05 -18.29
CA PRO A 259 -1.35 -0.81 -18.31
C PRO A 259 -1.01 0.64 -17.99
N VAL A 260 -1.76 1.60 -18.56
CA VAL A 260 -1.55 3.04 -18.30
C VAL A 260 -1.73 3.34 -16.81
N LEU A 261 -2.80 2.85 -16.20
CA LEU A 261 -3.08 3.12 -14.78
C LEU A 261 -2.10 2.43 -13.82
N THR A 262 -1.60 1.25 -14.20
CA THR A 262 -0.56 0.55 -13.44
C THR A 262 0.77 1.31 -13.50
N THR A 263 1.12 1.85 -14.67
CA THR A 263 2.29 2.73 -14.83
C THR A 263 2.15 4.01 -13.99
N VAL A 264 0.97 4.63 -13.99
CA VAL A 264 0.69 5.81 -13.15
C VAL A 264 0.86 5.45 -11.67
N TYR A 265 0.39 4.29 -11.22
CA TYR A 265 0.61 3.83 -9.85
C TYR A 265 2.10 3.63 -9.50
N GLY A 266 2.87 3.02 -10.39
CA GLY A 266 4.32 2.91 -10.23
C GLY A 266 5.00 4.29 -10.12
N ALA A 267 4.61 5.24 -10.96
CA ALA A 267 5.10 6.61 -10.91
C ALA A 267 4.73 7.32 -9.61
N MET A 268 3.51 7.12 -9.09
CA MET A 268 3.09 7.67 -7.78
C MET A 268 3.92 7.11 -6.63
N LEU A 269 4.25 5.81 -6.64
CA LEU A 269 5.13 5.21 -5.63
C LEU A 269 6.53 5.81 -5.67
N VAL A 270 7.10 5.96 -6.88
CA VAL A 270 8.42 6.60 -7.06
C VAL A 270 8.38 8.05 -6.60
N PHE A 271 7.34 8.81 -6.94
CA PHE A 271 7.16 10.19 -6.48
C PHE A 271 7.07 10.29 -4.95
N ALA A 272 6.22 9.49 -4.32
CA ALA A 272 6.08 9.43 -2.86
C ALA A 272 7.41 9.13 -2.18
N PHE A 273 8.18 8.22 -2.78
CA PHE A 273 9.50 7.86 -2.32
C PHE A 273 10.50 9.04 -2.43
N TRP A 274 10.57 9.71 -3.58
CA TRP A 274 11.40 10.90 -3.76
C TRP A 274 11.10 12.02 -2.78
N VAL A 275 9.81 12.24 -2.49
CA VAL A 275 9.38 13.24 -1.52
C VAL A 275 9.87 12.90 -0.11
N ILE A 276 9.88 11.62 0.28
CA ILE A 276 10.44 11.19 1.57
C ILE A 276 11.96 11.40 1.61
N VAL A 277 12.66 11.07 0.54
CA VAL A 277 14.11 11.27 0.43
C VAL A 277 14.47 12.76 0.51
N TYR A 278 13.73 13.62 -0.19
CA TYR A 278 13.95 15.07 -0.15
C TYR A 278 13.85 15.63 1.27
N GLU A 279 12.84 15.23 2.04
CA GLU A 279 12.71 15.63 3.45
C GLU A 279 13.76 14.99 4.35
N ASP A 280 14.25 13.79 4.01
CA ASP A 280 15.31 13.13 4.77
C ASP A 280 16.63 13.89 4.73
N LEU A 281 16.90 14.64 3.66
CA LEU A 281 18.07 15.52 3.58
C LEU A 281 18.08 16.58 4.69
N GLU A 282 16.91 16.95 5.22
CA GLU A 282 16.79 17.87 6.35
C GLU A 282 16.61 17.16 7.69
N ALA A 283 15.85 16.05 7.70
CA ALA A 283 15.45 15.37 8.93
C ALA A 283 16.50 14.37 9.44
N GLU A 284 17.34 13.85 8.56
CA GLU A 284 18.36 12.85 8.86
C GLU A 284 17.80 11.66 9.65
N LYS A 285 16.67 11.06 9.22
CA LYS A 285 16.02 9.95 9.95
C LYS A 285 15.50 8.79 9.12
N ALA A 286 15.38 8.89 7.80
CA ALA A 286 14.69 7.92 6.96
C ALA A 286 15.36 6.55 6.91
N LEU A 287 16.67 6.45 7.20
CA LEU A 287 17.35 5.15 7.20
C LEU A 287 16.83 4.22 8.29
N VAL A 288 16.43 4.76 9.45
CA VAL A 288 15.92 3.97 10.57
C VAL A 288 14.61 3.24 10.18
N PRO A 289 13.52 3.92 9.79
CA PRO A 289 12.30 3.26 9.34
C PRO A 289 12.50 2.47 8.05
N ALA A 290 13.37 2.90 7.14
CA ALA A 290 13.68 2.11 5.95
C ALA A 290 14.33 0.76 6.29
N THR A 291 15.25 0.74 7.27
CA THR A 291 15.87 -0.49 7.79
C THR A 291 14.83 -1.41 8.43
N PHE A 292 13.97 -0.88 9.30
CA PHE A 292 12.90 -1.65 9.92
C PHE A 292 11.93 -2.22 8.87
N GLY A 293 11.60 -1.43 7.84
CA GLY A 293 10.80 -1.87 6.71
C GLY A 293 11.43 -3.04 5.95
N ALA A 294 12.72 -2.94 5.63
CA ALA A 294 13.47 -3.98 4.95
C ALA A 294 13.55 -5.27 5.79
N VAL A 295 13.86 -5.15 7.09
CA VAL A 295 13.86 -6.27 8.03
C VAL A 295 12.48 -6.91 8.12
N ALA A 296 11.41 -6.12 8.22
CA ALA A 296 10.03 -6.62 8.26
C ALA A 296 9.68 -7.45 7.01
N VAL A 297 10.12 -7.01 5.83
CA VAL A 297 9.94 -7.73 4.57
C VAL A 297 10.69 -9.05 4.57
N ILE A 298 11.95 -9.05 4.99
CA ILE A 298 12.75 -10.27 5.07
C ILE A 298 12.08 -11.28 6.02
N LEU A 299 11.69 -10.84 7.22
CA LEU A 299 11.08 -11.70 8.24
C LEU A 299 9.71 -12.25 7.82
N ARG A 300 8.88 -11.42 7.16
CA ARG A 300 7.52 -11.81 6.77
C ARG A 300 7.45 -12.55 5.45
N MET A 301 8.17 -12.06 4.45
CA MET A 301 8.08 -12.54 3.07
C MET A 301 9.24 -13.47 2.70
N GLY A 302 10.33 -13.47 3.47
CA GLY A 302 11.41 -14.46 3.35
C GLY A 302 11.01 -15.82 3.94
N PRO A 303 12.00 -16.66 4.32
CA PRO A 303 11.77 -18.04 4.70
C PRO A 303 11.03 -18.23 6.04
N TRP A 304 11.02 -17.22 6.90
CA TRP A 304 10.50 -17.34 8.27
C TRP A 304 8.98 -17.14 8.40
N HIS A 305 8.35 -16.43 7.47
CA HIS A 305 6.89 -16.21 7.44
C HIS A 305 6.27 -15.72 8.76
N ILE A 306 7.01 -14.91 9.55
CA ILE A 306 6.58 -14.46 10.88
C ILE A 306 5.17 -13.84 10.81
N ASN A 307 4.31 -14.13 11.79
CA ASN A 307 2.98 -13.52 11.86
C ASN A 307 3.09 -11.98 11.93
N LYS A 308 2.27 -11.24 11.17
CA LYS A 308 2.38 -9.78 11.08
C LYS A 308 2.17 -9.04 12.41
N TYR A 309 1.33 -9.57 13.31
CA TYR A 309 1.11 -8.96 14.62
C TYR A 309 2.34 -9.13 15.50
N LEU A 310 2.84 -10.37 15.59
CA LEU A 310 4.07 -10.67 16.32
C LEU A 310 5.25 -9.87 15.77
N LEU A 311 5.37 -9.76 14.44
CA LEU A 311 6.41 -8.99 13.77
C LEU A 311 6.41 -7.53 14.23
N TRP A 312 5.27 -6.84 14.15
CA TRP A 312 5.21 -5.43 14.51
C TRP A 312 5.33 -5.19 16.01
N ILE A 313 4.87 -6.12 16.86
CA ILE A 313 5.12 -6.07 18.31
C ILE A 313 6.62 -6.16 18.60
N LEU A 314 7.32 -7.16 18.03
CA LEU A 314 8.75 -7.33 18.23
C LEU A 314 9.55 -6.13 17.74
N LEU A 315 9.23 -5.61 16.55
CA LEU A 315 9.88 -4.39 16.03
C LEU A 315 9.57 -3.17 16.91
N GLY A 316 8.34 -3.03 17.42
CA GLY A 316 7.99 -1.97 18.37
C GLY A 316 8.77 -2.06 19.68
N LEU A 317 8.97 -3.27 20.22
CA LEU A 317 9.79 -3.49 21.42
C LEU A 317 11.27 -3.19 21.18
N VAL A 318 11.81 -3.55 20.01
CA VAL A 318 13.17 -3.18 19.61
C VAL A 318 13.32 -1.66 19.53
N TRP A 319 12.34 -0.97 18.93
CA TRP A 319 12.34 0.49 18.85
C TRP A 319 12.29 1.14 20.24
N TYR A 320 11.42 0.66 21.13
CA TYR A 320 11.39 1.09 22.52
C TYR A 320 12.73 0.90 23.24
N GLY A 321 13.39 -0.24 23.02
CA GLY A 321 14.73 -0.51 23.55
C GLY A 321 15.78 0.49 23.05
N ILE A 322 15.78 0.80 21.74
CA ILE A 322 16.69 1.80 21.16
C ILE A 322 16.45 3.18 21.79
N GLN A 323 15.19 3.60 21.90
CA GLN A 323 14.80 4.89 22.47
C GLN A 323 15.19 5.03 23.95
N THR A 324 15.07 3.96 24.75
CA THR A 324 15.33 4.02 26.19
C THR A 324 16.81 3.87 26.56
N THR A 325 17.55 3.08 25.79
CA THR A 325 18.95 2.78 26.11
C THR A 325 19.93 3.75 25.45
N HIS A 326 19.50 4.46 24.41
CA HIS A 326 20.33 5.33 23.59
C HIS A 326 21.61 4.65 23.06
N ILE A 327 21.61 3.30 22.94
CA ILE A 327 22.77 2.52 22.47
C ILE A 327 23.11 2.85 21.01
N VAL A 328 22.09 3.19 20.22
CA VAL A 328 22.22 3.55 18.81
C VAL A 328 21.52 4.89 18.60
N SER A 329 22.12 5.76 17.76
CA SER A 329 21.49 7.01 17.35
C SER A 329 20.10 6.75 16.75
N THR A 330 19.13 7.62 17.05
CA THR A 330 17.81 7.62 16.39
C THR A 330 17.81 8.40 15.09
N TYR A 331 18.97 8.99 14.74
CA TYR A 331 19.23 9.68 13.49
C TYR A 331 20.06 8.79 12.57
N ASN A 332 20.00 9.14 11.29
CA ASN A 332 20.88 8.67 10.25
C ASN A 332 22.35 8.67 10.74
N SER A 333 22.98 7.51 10.66
CA SER A 333 24.36 7.29 11.09
C SER A 333 25.00 6.22 10.23
N GLU A 334 26.33 6.06 10.31
CA GLU A 334 27.05 4.98 9.61
C GLU A 334 26.45 3.61 9.92
N PHE A 335 26.05 3.38 11.18
CA PHE A 335 25.38 2.15 11.58
C PHE A 335 24.10 1.90 10.76
N TRP A 336 23.21 2.89 10.66
CA TRP A 336 21.97 2.74 9.91
C TRP A 336 22.20 2.66 8.41
N LEU A 337 23.22 3.32 7.88
CA LEU A 337 23.60 3.21 6.47
C LEU A 337 24.00 1.77 6.13
N VAL A 338 24.86 1.17 6.94
CA VAL A 338 25.28 -0.23 6.77
C VAL A 338 24.11 -1.18 6.99
N ALA A 339 23.34 -1.01 8.06
CA ALA A 339 22.19 -1.86 8.38
C ALA A 339 21.12 -1.80 7.28
N PHE A 340 20.80 -0.61 6.77
CA PHE A 340 19.90 -0.43 5.64
C PHE A 340 20.47 -1.09 4.39
N GLY A 341 21.74 -0.82 4.03
CA GLY A 341 22.37 -1.41 2.85
C GLY A 341 22.34 -2.93 2.86
N VAL A 342 22.76 -3.56 3.96
CA VAL A 342 22.75 -5.02 4.12
C VAL A 342 21.33 -5.59 4.06
N SER A 343 20.41 -5.05 4.85
CA SER A 343 19.01 -5.54 4.86
C SER A 343 18.34 -5.34 3.49
N LYS A 344 18.61 -4.24 2.80
CA LYS A 344 18.06 -3.97 1.48
C LYS A 344 18.60 -4.92 0.42
N LEU A 345 19.90 -5.24 0.44
CA LEU A 345 20.50 -6.23 -0.45
C LEU A 345 19.90 -7.62 -0.24
N ILE A 346 19.70 -8.03 1.02
CA ILE A 346 19.04 -9.31 1.35
C ILE A 346 17.59 -9.32 0.85
N ALA A 347 16.82 -8.25 1.10
CA ALA A 347 15.44 -8.13 0.64
C ALA A 347 15.34 -8.20 -0.89
N LEU A 348 16.23 -7.50 -1.61
CA LEU A 348 16.31 -7.54 -3.07
C LEU A 348 16.65 -8.94 -3.58
N GLY A 349 17.65 -9.60 -2.98
CA GLY A 349 18.04 -10.96 -3.34
C GLY A 349 16.90 -11.97 -3.16
N LEU A 350 16.13 -11.87 -2.08
CA LEU A 350 14.95 -12.70 -1.86
C LEU A 350 13.85 -12.44 -2.89
N GLY A 351 13.59 -11.19 -3.24
CA GLY A 351 12.64 -10.81 -4.30
C GLY A 351 13.04 -11.38 -5.66
N LEU A 352 14.32 -11.24 -6.04
CA LEU A 352 14.86 -11.79 -7.29
C LEU A 352 14.81 -13.32 -7.32
N ARG A 353 15.13 -13.99 -6.21
CA ARG A 353 15.01 -15.45 -6.08
C ARG A 353 13.57 -15.91 -6.28
N LYS A 354 12.59 -15.24 -5.67
CA LYS A 354 11.17 -15.58 -5.84
C LYS A 354 10.70 -15.43 -7.29
N ARG A 355 11.18 -14.40 -7.98
CA ARG A 355 10.93 -14.23 -9.41
C ARG A 355 11.54 -15.36 -10.22
N ALA A 356 12.80 -15.71 -9.97
CA ALA A 356 13.51 -16.77 -10.69
C ALA A 356 12.85 -18.15 -10.54
N GLN A 357 12.15 -18.40 -9.43
CA GLN A 357 11.40 -19.63 -9.20
C GLN A 357 10.10 -19.74 -10.02
N GLN A 358 9.64 -18.67 -10.67
CA GLN A 358 8.45 -18.68 -11.53
C GLN A 358 8.87 -18.68 -13.00
N VAL A 359 9.03 -19.88 -13.55
CA VAL A 359 9.76 -20.16 -14.81
C VAL A 359 9.05 -19.66 -16.08
N ASP A 360 7.73 -19.42 -16.06
CA ASP A 360 6.94 -19.24 -17.30
C ASP A 360 6.30 -17.84 -17.48
N MET A 361 6.78 -16.82 -16.77
CA MET A 361 6.15 -15.49 -16.86
C MET A 361 6.62 -14.70 -18.09
N PRO A 362 5.72 -14.17 -18.93
CA PRO A 362 6.08 -13.25 -19.99
C PRO A 362 6.74 -12.01 -19.39
N LYS A 363 7.99 -11.76 -19.80
CA LYS A 363 8.76 -10.61 -19.32
C LYS A 363 8.06 -9.33 -19.78
N ASN A 364 7.51 -8.54 -18.86
CA ASN A 364 7.24 -7.13 -19.14
C ASN A 364 8.50 -6.33 -18.77
N PRO A 365 9.38 -6.03 -19.73
CA PRO A 365 10.70 -5.48 -19.41
C PRO A 365 10.62 -4.06 -18.85
N ILE A 366 9.56 -3.29 -19.13
CA ILE A 366 9.53 -1.85 -18.84
C ILE A 366 9.33 -1.61 -17.34
N ILE A 367 8.29 -2.20 -16.74
CA ILE A 367 7.98 -1.98 -15.33
C ILE A 367 9.11 -2.54 -14.46
N TYR A 368 9.57 -3.76 -14.73
CA TYR A 368 10.73 -4.35 -14.07
C TYR A 368 11.97 -3.46 -14.12
N ARG A 369 12.33 -2.92 -15.30
CA ARG A 369 13.48 -2.02 -15.44
C ARG A 369 13.30 -0.73 -14.65
N SER A 370 12.09 -0.16 -14.63
CA SER A 370 11.80 1.05 -13.86
C SER A 370 11.91 0.84 -12.35
N VAL A 371 11.45 -0.30 -11.83
CA VAL A 371 11.59 -0.67 -10.42
C VAL A 371 13.05 -0.90 -10.05
N ILE A 372 13.83 -1.58 -10.89
CA ILE A 372 15.27 -1.73 -10.63
C ILE A 372 15.99 -0.38 -10.70
N ALA A 373 15.68 0.42 -11.72
CA ALA A 373 16.29 1.74 -11.87
C ALA A 373 16.01 2.61 -10.65
N SER A 374 14.78 2.60 -10.11
CA SER A 374 14.47 3.38 -8.90
C SER A 374 15.26 2.92 -7.67
N HIS A 375 15.50 1.61 -7.51
CA HIS A 375 16.36 1.09 -6.45
C HIS A 375 17.82 1.44 -6.61
N VAL A 376 18.33 1.38 -7.84
CA VAL A 376 19.72 1.75 -8.14
C VAL A 376 19.93 3.23 -7.90
N ILE A 377 19.02 4.07 -8.41
CA ILE A 377 19.05 5.52 -8.19
C ILE A 377 18.97 5.83 -6.69
N LEU A 378 18.13 5.11 -5.94
CA LEU A 378 18.09 5.22 -4.48
C LEU A 378 19.43 4.85 -3.84
N GLY A 379 19.97 3.68 -4.16
CA GLY A 379 21.25 3.23 -3.61
C GLY A 379 22.36 4.25 -3.88
N ILE A 380 22.38 4.82 -5.08
CA ILE A 380 23.32 5.88 -5.46
C ILE A 380 23.04 7.15 -4.68
N HIS A 381 21.80 7.60 -4.58
CA HIS A 381 21.47 8.85 -3.88
C HIS A 381 21.82 8.77 -2.39
N ILE A 382 21.45 7.67 -1.71
CA ILE A 382 21.88 7.42 -0.34
C ILE A 382 23.40 7.39 -0.27
N LEU A 383 24.09 6.70 -1.18
CA LEU A 383 25.56 6.72 -1.17
C LEU A 383 26.12 8.14 -1.29
N LEU A 384 25.61 8.96 -2.21
CA LEU A 384 26.11 10.30 -2.47
C LEU A 384 25.86 11.27 -1.31
N VAL A 385 24.68 11.22 -0.70
CA VAL A 385 24.35 12.04 0.48
C VAL A 385 25.30 11.71 1.63
N TYR A 386 25.57 10.43 1.88
CA TYR A 386 26.38 10.02 3.03
C TYR A 386 27.88 10.08 2.81
N VAL A 387 28.34 10.04 1.56
CA VAL A 387 29.76 10.29 1.24
C VAL A 387 30.08 11.79 1.28
N GLY A 388 29.11 12.65 1.60
CA GLY A 388 29.32 14.10 1.73
C GLY A 388 29.57 14.77 0.39
N VAL A 389 28.98 14.23 -0.69
CA VAL A 389 29.10 14.81 -2.04
C VAL A 389 28.11 15.98 -2.23
N TYR A 390 27.14 16.14 -1.32
CA TYR A 390 26.09 17.15 -1.36
C TYR A 390 26.15 18.13 -0.20
#